data_AF-A0AAD5N2T9-F1
#
_entry.id   AF-A0AAD5N2T9-F1
#
_cell.length_a   1.000
_cell.length_b   1.000
_cell.length_c   1.000
_cell.angle_alpha   90.00
_cell.angle_beta   90.00
_cell.angle_gamma   90.00
#
_symmetry.space_group_name_H-M   'P 1'
#
loop_
_entity.id
_entity.type
_entity.pdbx_description
1 polymer ?
#
loop_
_entity_poly.entity_id
_entity_poly.type
_entity_poly.pdbx_seq_one_letter_code
_entity_poly.pdbx_strand_id
1 'polypeptide(L)'
;MVTESCIFVGSTVTGICPGPAGNMKCQNVAIPINSKHLSLSGTLTTTNIIMANWSRSMWQNVVDRALRLLRSGPFGSHLYTVTVTVN
;
A
#
# COMPACT_ATOMS: atom_id res chain seq x y z
N MET A 1 25.71 12.80 -10.03
CA MET A 1 24.83 11.95 -9.20
C MET A 1 23.49 12.65 -9.08
N VAL A 2 22.40 11.99 -9.49
CA VAL A 2 21.04 12.51 -9.31
C VAL A 2 20.59 12.08 -7.92
N THR A 3 20.16 13.03 -7.09
CA THR A 3 19.56 12.75 -5.79
C THR A 3 18.05 12.86 -5.96
N GLU A 4 17.34 11.77 -5.74
CA GLU A 4 15.87 11.75 -5.77
C GLU A 4 15.34 12.15 -4.39
N SER A 5 14.55 13.21 -4.35
CA SER A 5 13.88 13.65 -3.12
C SER A 5 12.41 13.22 -3.16
N CYS A 6 11.92 12.57 -2.09
CA CYS A 6 10.53 12.13 -1.98
C CYS A 6 9.64 13.23 -1.40
N ILE A 7 8.44 13.41 -1.95
CA ILE A 7 7.40 14.28 -1.40
C ILE A 7 6.44 13.44 -0.54
N PHE A 8 6.23 13.87 0.70
CA PHE A 8 5.30 13.24 1.63
C PHE A 8 4.06 14.12 1.84
N VAL A 9 2.88 13.51 1.78
CA VAL A 9 1.63 14.11 2.28
C VAL A 9 1.16 13.26 3.45
N GLY A 10 1.20 13.83 4.66
CA GLY A 10 1.09 13.05 5.89
C GLY A 10 2.25 12.06 6.00
N SER A 11 1.94 10.76 6.05
CA SER A 11 2.91 9.66 6.09
C SER A 11 3.09 8.93 4.75
N THR A 12 2.46 9.39 3.67
CA THR A 12 2.48 8.71 2.36
C THR A 12 3.38 9.45 1.38
N VAL A 13 4.26 8.72 0.68
CA VAL A 13 5.01 9.28 -0.46
C VAL A 13 4.07 9.44 -1.64
N THR A 14 3.84 10.68 -2.07
CA THR A 14 2.92 11.01 -3.15
C THR A 14 3.63 11.38 -4.45
N GLY A 15 4.92 11.70 -4.39
CA GLY A 15 5.70 12.04 -5.57
C GLY A 15 7.20 11.94 -5.37
N ILE A 16 7.92 11.91 -6.49
CA ILE A 16 9.38 11.92 -6.55
C ILE A 16 9.81 13.19 -7.28
N CYS A 17 10.80 13.89 -6.72
CA CYS A 17 11.50 15.00 -7.36
C CYS A 17 12.90 14.52 -7.77
N PRO A 18 13.13 14.23 -9.06
CA PRO A 18 14.47 13.97 -9.55
C PRO A 18 15.23 15.31 -9.67
N GLY A 19 16.41 15.40 -9.02
CA GLY A 19 17.18 16.65 -9.01
C GLY A 19 18.70 16.48 -8.89
N PRO A 20 19.52 17.30 -9.57
CA PRO A 20 20.96 17.34 -9.30
C PRO A 20 21.25 17.73 -7.84
N ALA A 21 22.25 17.06 -7.25
CA ALA A 21 22.70 17.31 -5.89
C ALA A 21 23.20 18.75 -5.72
N GLY A 22 22.48 19.55 -4.93
CA GLY A 22 22.83 20.94 -4.60
C GLY A 22 21.66 21.90 -4.78
N ASN A 23 21.02 22.26 -3.67
CA ASN A 23 20.06 23.37 -3.55
C ASN A 23 18.79 23.29 -4.41
N MET A 24 18.12 22.13 -4.46
CA MET A 24 16.89 22.00 -5.23
C MET A 24 15.64 22.08 -4.34
N LYS A 25 15.00 23.26 -4.33
CA LYS A 25 13.56 23.31 -4.08
C LYS A 25 12.90 22.54 -5.22
N CYS A 26 11.97 21.62 -4.96
CA CYS A 26 11.18 20.97 -6.02
C CYS A 26 10.49 22.08 -6.83
N GLN A 27 11.10 22.48 -7.95
CA GLN A 27 10.58 23.53 -8.81
C GLN A 27 9.51 22.88 -9.68
N ASN A 28 8.32 22.73 -9.11
CA ASN A 28 7.05 22.46 -9.78
C ASN A 28 6.88 21.14 -10.55
N VAL A 29 7.87 20.23 -10.54
CA VAL A 29 7.76 18.92 -11.21
C VAL A 29 7.85 17.79 -10.19
N ALA A 30 6.79 17.62 -9.40
CA ALA A 30 6.58 16.41 -8.64
C ALA A 30 6.08 15.34 -9.61
N ILE A 31 6.83 14.26 -9.82
CA ILE A 31 6.33 13.11 -10.58
C ILE A 31 5.42 12.33 -9.64
N PRO A 32 4.09 12.25 -9.89
CA PRO A 32 3.20 11.54 -9.01
C PRO A 32 3.53 10.04 -9.03
N ILE A 33 3.58 9.43 -7.84
CA ILE A 33 3.71 7.98 -7.77
C ILE A 33 2.41 7.36 -8.28
N ASN A 34 2.51 6.48 -9.27
CA ASN A 34 1.36 5.77 -9.81
C ASN A 34 0.66 5.02 -8.67
N SER A 35 -0.66 5.19 -8.54
CA SER A 35 -1.46 4.57 -7.49
C SER A 35 -1.34 3.04 -7.45
N LYS A 36 -0.96 2.41 -8.57
CA LYS A 36 -0.63 0.97 -8.64
C LYS A 36 0.55 0.57 -7.75
N HIS A 37 1.48 1.48 -7.45
CA HIS A 37 2.58 1.23 -6.51
C HIS A 37 2.19 1.52 -5.05
N LEU A 38 1.02 2.11 -4.83
CA LEU A 38 0.51 2.49 -3.50
C LEU A 38 -0.59 1.54 -3.01
N SER A 39 -1.19 0.73 -3.89
CA SER A 39 -2.26 -0.21 -3.56
C SER A 39 -1.85 -1.65 -3.77
N LEU A 40 -2.03 -2.49 -2.75
CA LEU A 40 -1.98 -3.95 -2.88
C LEU A 40 -3.41 -4.48 -3.04
N SER A 41 -3.67 -5.26 -4.08
CA SER A 41 -4.95 -5.96 -4.26
C SER A 41 -4.72 -7.46 -4.48
N GLY A 42 -5.68 -8.27 -4.08
CA GLY A 42 -5.62 -9.72 -4.23
C GLY A 42 -7.01 -10.34 -4.11
N THR A 43 -7.17 -11.52 -4.70
CA THR A 43 -8.41 -12.31 -4.65
C THR A 43 -8.15 -13.59 -3.87
N LEU A 44 -9.02 -13.88 -2.91
CA LEU A 44 -9.01 -15.14 -2.17
C LEU A 44 -10.08 -16.07 -2.78
N THR A 45 -9.64 -17.22 -3.26
CA THR A 45 -10.52 -18.27 -3.77
C THR A 45 -10.49 -19.45 -2.81
N THR A 46 -11.65 -20.01 -2.47
CA THR A 46 -11.75 -21.23 -1.68
C THR A 46 -12.45 -22.33 -2.47
N THR A 47 -11.98 -23.56 -2.32
CA THR A 47 -12.68 -24.77 -2.79
C THR A 47 -13.48 -25.44 -1.68
N ASN A 48 -13.38 -24.93 -0.45
CA ASN A 48 -14.08 -25.49 0.70
C ASN A 48 -15.52 -24.97 0.73
N ILE A 49 -16.49 -25.88 0.62
CA ILE A 49 -17.91 -25.54 0.54
C ILE A 49 -18.45 -24.89 1.81
N ILE A 50 -17.86 -25.18 2.98
CA ILE A 50 -18.24 -24.53 4.24
C ILE A 50 -17.83 -23.06 4.19
N MET A 51 -16.58 -22.78 3.78
CA MET A 51 -16.07 -21.42 3.64
C MET A 51 -16.80 -20.62 2.55
N ALA A 52 -17.24 -21.27 1.49
CA ALA A 52 -18.05 -20.63 0.45
C ALA A 52 -19.39 -20.10 0.99
N ASN A 53 -19.93 -20.75 2.02
CA ASN A 53 -21.18 -20.36 2.69
C ASN A 53 -20.97 -19.43 3.89
N TRP A 54 -19.74 -18.97 4.14
CA TRP A 54 -19.47 -18.05 5.24
C TRP A 54 -20.08 -16.67 5.01
N SER A 55 -20.53 -16.04 6.10
CA SER A 55 -20.98 -14.66 6.08
C SER A 55 -19.82 -13.71 5.74
N ARG A 56 -20.14 -12.49 5.29
CA ARG A 56 -19.13 -11.43 5.12
C ARG A 56 -18.32 -11.17 6.39
N SER A 57 -18.92 -11.24 7.57
CA SER A 57 -18.21 -11.06 8.85
C SER A 57 -17.20 -12.16 9.14
N MET A 58 -17.49 -13.42 8.76
CA MET A 58 -16.54 -14.52 8.87
C MET A 58 -15.36 -14.33 7.91
N TRP A 59 -15.63 -13.94 6.66
CA TRP A 59 -14.58 -13.59 5.71
C TRP A 59 -13.73 -12.41 6.20
N GLN A 60 -14.35 -11.37 6.74
CA GLN A 60 -13.63 -10.22 7.30
C GLN A 60 -12.61 -10.66 8.36
N ASN A 61 -12.96 -11.57 9.26
CA ASN A 61 -12.04 -12.09 10.27
C ASN A 61 -10.78 -12.76 9.66
N VAL A 62 -10.94 -13.50 8.55
CA VAL A 62 -9.82 -14.12 7.84
C VAL A 62 -8.92 -13.06 7.24
N VAL A 63 -9.51 -12.12 6.52
CA VAL A 63 -8.73 -11.12 5.79
C VAL A 63 -8.07 -10.12 6.76
N ASP A 64 -8.71 -9.79 7.88
CA ASP A 64 -8.11 -9.00 8.97
C ASP A 64 -6.89 -9.69 9.60
N ARG A 65 -6.89 -11.02 9.65
CA ARG A 65 -5.73 -11.80 10.10
C ARG A 65 -4.59 -11.74 9.07
N ALA A 66 -4.91 -11.87 7.78
CA ALA A 66 -3.93 -11.70 6.71
C ALA A 66 -3.31 -10.29 6.72
N LEU A 67 -4.15 -9.28 6.92
CA LEU A 67 -3.78 -7.88 7.15
C LEU A 67 -2.77 -7.72 8.30
N ARG A 68 -3.05 -8.33 9.45
CA ARG A 68 -2.15 -8.32 10.61
C ARG A 68 -0.81 -8.96 10.29
N LEU A 69 -0.81 -10.11 9.60
CA LEU A 69 0.42 -10.79 9.18
C LEU A 69 1.24 -9.95 8.20
N LEU A 70 0.60 -9.25 7.28
CA LEU A 70 1.26 -8.32 6.36
C LEU A 70 1.91 -7.15 7.12
N ARG A 71 1.22 -6.60 8.12
CA ARG A 71 1.74 -5.51 8.96
C ARG A 71 2.84 -5.93 9.92
N SER A 72 2.80 -7.16 10.44
CA SER A 72 3.87 -7.70 11.30
C SER A 72 5.03 -8.31 10.53
N GLY A 73 4.85 -8.52 9.22
CA GLY A 73 5.82 -9.16 8.34
C GLY A 73 6.89 -8.20 7.80
N PRO A 74 7.74 -8.67 6.88
CA PRO A 74 8.82 -7.89 6.29
C PRO A 74 8.34 -6.65 5.51
N PHE A 75 7.06 -6.59 5.15
CA PHE A 75 6.45 -5.46 4.47
C PHE A 75 5.82 -4.43 5.43
N GLY A 76 5.78 -4.70 6.73
CA GLY A 76 5.09 -3.88 7.73
C GLY A 76 5.55 -2.42 7.76
N SER A 77 6.85 -2.19 7.66
CA SER A 77 7.47 -0.86 7.61
C SER A 77 7.14 -0.08 6.33
N HIS A 78 6.65 -0.76 5.30
CA HIS A 78 6.31 -0.17 3.99
C HIS A 78 4.80 0.03 3.81
N LEU A 79 3.99 -0.46 4.76
CA LEU A 79 2.53 -0.43 4.71
C LEU A 79 1.98 0.61 5.69
N TYR A 80 1.76 1.84 5.21
CA TYR A 80 1.23 2.94 6.02
C TYR A 80 -0.27 2.76 6.34
N THR A 81 -1.07 2.47 5.31
CA THR A 81 -2.51 2.26 5.43
C THR A 81 -2.89 1.02 4.63
N VAL A 82 -3.59 0.09 5.26
CA VAL A 82 -4.10 -1.10 4.59
C VAL A 82 -5.55 -1.27 4.99
N THR A 83 -6.42 -1.24 3.99
CA THR A 83 -7.87 -1.40 4.14
C THR A 83 -8.32 -2.60 3.34
N VAL A 84 -9.22 -3.39 3.90
CA VAL A 84 -9.73 -4.61 3.28
C VAL A 84 -11.23 -4.48 3.11
N THR A 85 -11.70 -4.87 1.93
CA THR A 85 -13.12 -4.87 1.58
C THR A 85 -13.50 -6.25 1.09
N VAL A 86 -14.51 -6.86 1.74
CA VAL A 86 -15.13 -8.11 1.27
C VAL A 86 -16.37 -7.73 0.45
N ASN A 87 -16.32 -7.98 -0.86
CA ASN A 87 -17.41 -7.73 -1.79
C ASN A 87 -18.34 -8.93 -1.90
#